data_AF-A0A816CMT8-F1
#
_entry.id   AF-A0A816CMT8-F1
#
_cell.length_a   1.000
_cell.length_b   1.000
_cell.length_c   1.000
_cell.angle_alpha   90.00
_cell.angle_beta   90.00
_cell.angle_gamma   90.00
#
_symmetry.space_group_name_H-M   'P 1'
#
loop_
_entity.id
_entity.type
_entity.pdbx_description
1 polymer ?
#
loop_
_entity_poly.entity_id
_entity_poly.type
_entity_poly.pdbx_seq_one_letter_code
_entity_poly.pdbx_strand_id
1 'polypeptide(L)' 'IVAGGNGEGNQSNQLNYPQGLSFDNEGNLYVADCINHRIQKYETILN' A
#
# COMPACT_ATOMS: atom_id res chain seq x y z
N ILE A 1 11.09 0.86 0.02
CA ILE A 1 10.07 -0.18 -0.28
C ILE A 1 9.26 0.29 -1.48
N VAL A 2 9.11 -0.52 -2.53
CA VAL A 2 8.12 -0.22 -3.59
C VAL A 2 6.82 -0.85 -3.15
N ALA A 3 5.81 -0.03 -2.82
CA ALA A 3 4.49 -0.53 -2.45
C ALA A 3 3.87 -1.33 -3.61
N GLY A 4 3.33 -2.53 -3.33
CA GLY A 4 2.55 -3.30 -4.30
C GLY A 4 3.27 -3.87 -5.53
N GLY A 5 4.60 -4.06 -5.48
CA GLY A 5 5.41 -4.41 -6.66
C GLY A 5 5.34 -5.86 -7.19
N ASN A 6 4.54 -6.77 -6.62
CA ASN A 6 4.55 -8.21 -6.97
C ASN A 6 3.28 -8.67 -7.72
N GLY A 7 2.70 -7.78 -8.53
CA GLY A 7 1.51 -8.05 -9.34
C GLY A 7 0.20 -8.01 -8.56
N GLU A 8 -0.87 -8.39 -9.25
CA GLU A 8 -2.20 -8.45 -8.64
C GLU A 8 -2.29 -9.60 -7.63
N GLY A 9 -2.82 -9.32 -6.44
CA GLY A 9 -3.07 -10.34 -5.43
C GLY A 9 -3.34 -9.76 -4.04
N ASN A 10 -3.43 -10.64 -3.05
CA ASN A 10 -3.82 -10.28 -1.69
C ASN A 10 -2.68 -10.37 -0.66
N GLN A 11 -1.46 -10.70 -1.08
CA GLN A 11 -0.30 -10.73 -0.19
C GLN A 11 0.14 -9.30 0.22
N SER A 12 1.00 -9.19 1.23
CA SER A 12 1.43 -7.89 1.78
C SER A 12 2.27 -7.04 0.82
N ASN A 13 2.79 -7.64 -0.24
CA ASN A 13 3.63 -7.04 -1.27
C ASN A 13 2.92 -6.98 -2.64
N GLN A 14 1.60 -7.21 -2.66
CA GLN A 14 0.70 -7.20 -3.81
C GLN A 14 -0.47 -6.24 -3.54
N LEU A 15 -1.11 -5.78 -4.61
CA LEU A 15 -2.32 -4.95 -4.55
C LEU A 15 -3.37 -5.52 -5.51
N ASN A 16 -4.65 -5.26 -5.27
CA ASN A 16 -5.74 -5.58 -6.18
C ASN A 16 -6.67 -4.36 -6.39
N TYR A 17 -6.52 -3.75 -7.56
CA TYR A 17 -7.28 -2.57 -7.98
C TYR A 17 -7.24 -1.42 -6.96
N PRO A 18 -6.06 -0.88 -6.63
CA PRO A 18 -5.93 0.24 -5.71
C PRO A 18 -6.51 1.52 -6.31
N GLN A 19 -7.31 2.27 -5.55
CA GLN A 19 -7.95 3.50 -6.05
C GLN A 19 -7.55 4.78 -5.31
N GLY A 20 -6.82 4.68 -4.19
CA GLY A 20 -6.45 5.83 -3.39
C GLY A 20 -5.12 5.64 -2.70
N LEU A 21 -4.40 6.76 -2.53
CA LEU A 21 -3.14 6.83 -1.80
C LEU A 21 -3.08 8.11 -0.96
N SER A 22 -2.51 8.01 0.24
CA SER A 22 -2.30 9.13 1.14
C SER A 22 -1.05 8.89 2.00
N PHE A 23 -0.46 9.96 2.51
CA PHE A 23 0.68 9.91 3.41
C PHE A 23 0.30 10.49 4.77
N ASP A 24 0.83 9.92 5.85
CA ASP A 24 0.79 10.56 7.17
C ASP A 24 1.99 11.52 7.37
N ASN A 25 2.04 12.19 8.52
CA ASN A 25 3.11 13.14 8.85
C ASN A 25 4.47 12.48 9.11
N GLU A 26 4.50 11.16 9.33
CA GLU A 26 5.73 10.36 9.46
C GLU A 26 6.22 9.86 8.09
N GLY A 27 5.46 10.14 7.02
CA GLY A 27 5.75 9.75 5.66
C GLY A 27 5.31 8.32 5.32
N ASN A 28 4.57 7.62 6.18
CA ASN A 28 4.04 6.30 5.87
C ASN A 28 2.99 6.40 4.76
N LEU A 29 3.05 5.49 3.78
CA LEU A 29 2.10 5.44 2.67
C LEU A 29 0.91 4.54 3.03
N TYR A 30 -0.30 5.04 2.85
CA TYR A 30 -1.54 4.29 2.96
C TYR A 30 -2.15 4.10 1.58
N VAL A 31 -2.49 2.86 1.21
CA VAL A 31 -3.11 2.51 -0.07
C VAL A 31 -4.50 1.92 0.19
N ALA A 32 -5.52 2.46 -0.48
CA ALA A 32 -6.86 1.89 -0.54
C ALA A 32 -6.90 0.79 -1.59
N ASP A 33 -6.75 -0.46 -1.15
CA ASP A 33 -6.66 -1.67 -1.97
C ASP A 33 -8.07 -2.29 -2.11
N CYS A 34 -8.84 -1.72 -3.06
CA CYS A 34 -10.31 -1.79 -3.03
C CYS A 34 -10.89 -3.18 -3.23
N ILE A 35 -10.33 -4.00 -4.13
CA ILE A 35 -10.84 -5.36 -4.36
C ILE A 35 -10.42 -6.32 -3.24
N ASN A 36 -9.32 -6.03 -2.55
CA ASN A 36 -8.95 -6.75 -1.33
C ASN A 36 -9.68 -6.25 -0.09
N HIS A 37 -10.56 -5.24 -0.21
CA HIS A 37 -11.33 -4.65 0.89
C HIS A 37 -10.47 -4.24 2.10
N ARG A 38 -9.28 -3.68 1.84
CA ARG A 38 -8.34 -3.29 2.91
C ARG A 38 -7.69 -1.94 2.66
N ILE A 39 -7.16 -1.37 3.74
CA ILE A 39 -6.17 -0.29 3.68
C ILE A 39 -4.81 -0.90 4.04
N GLN A 40 -3.79 -0.65 3.23
CA GLN A 40 -2.44 -1.17 3.47
C GLN A 40 -1.48 -0.03 3.79
N LYS A 41 -0.81 -0.12 4.95
CA LYS A 41 0.24 0.81 5.38
C LYS A 41 1.61 0.28 4.94
N TYR A 42 2.39 1.13 4.31
CA TYR A 42 3.79 0.91 3.99
C TYR A 42 4.61 1.91 4.79
N GLU A 43 5.42 1.39 5.70
CA GLU A 43 6.25 2.23 6.55
C GLU A 43 7.38 2.85 5.75
N THR A 44 7.56 4.15 5.93
CA THR A 44 8.74 4.81 5.41
C THR A 44 9.86 4.54 6.41
N ILE A 45 10.80 3.69 5.99
CA ILE A 45 12.08 3.58 6.68
C ILE A 45 12.89 4.79 6.24
N LEU A 46 12.79 5.89 6.99
CA LEU A 46 13.79 6.95 6.90
C LEU A 46 15.12 6.31 7.33
N ASN A 47 16.09 6.28 6.42
CA ASN A 47 17.48 5.96 6.76
C ASN A 47 18.12 7.14 7.47
#